data_AF-A0A538NXH8-F1
#
_entry.id   AF-A0A538NXH8-F1
#
_cell.length_a   1.000
_cell.length_b   1.000
_cell.length_c   1.000
_cell.angle_alpha   90.00
_cell.angle_beta   90.00
_cell.angle_gamma   90.00
#
_symmetry.space_group_name_H-M   'P 1'
#
loop_
_entity.id
_entity.type
_entity.pdbx_description
1 polymer ?
#
loop_
_entity_poly.entity_id
_entity_poly.type
_entity_poly.pdbx_seq_one_letter_code
_entity_poly.pdbx_strand_id
1 'polypeptide(L)'
;MTALFWDQREDSINLGNFFTIMTGWPGSPNLTQWYQDLPAYYHGRAGGLSFADGHSEIRRWKDARTMQPVLKGTNQFPGALLQPGNRDIIWLQERATRQIGQ
;
A
#
# COMPACT_ATOMS: atom_id res chain seq x y z
N MET A 1 -12.40 5.99 2.98
CA MET A 1 -12.09 7.07 2.01
C MET A 1 -11.87 6.45 0.65
N THR A 2 -12.00 7.20 -0.43
CA THR A 2 -11.78 6.68 -1.80
C THR A 2 -10.47 7.24 -2.33
N ALA A 3 -9.45 6.40 -2.44
CA ALA A 3 -8.14 6.81 -2.93
C ALA A 3 -8.15 6.93 -4.48
N LEU A 4 -7.38 7.88 -5.00
CA LEU A 4 -7.34 8.27 -6.42
C LEU A 4 -5.95 8.06 -7.03
N PHE A 5 -4.94 8.70 -6.46
CA PHE A 5 -3.53 8.52 -6.86
C PHE A 5 -2.70 8.07 -5.68
N TRP A 6 -1.62 7.36 -5.98
CA TRP A 6 -0.62 6.92 -5.02
C TRP A 6 0.76 6.88 -5.67
N ASP A 7 1.82 6.99 -4.86
CA ASP A 7 3.18 6.81 -5.35
C ASP A 7 3.54 5.32 -5.38
N GLN A 8 3.70 4.77 -6.59
CA GLN A 8 4.14 3.39 -6.82
C GLN A 8 5.62 3.34 -7.21
N ARG A 9 6.34 2.30 -6.78
CA ARG A 9 7.72 2.05 -7.23
C ARG A 9 7.75 1.50 -8.65
N GLU A 10 8.78 1.86 -9.40
CA GLU A 10 8.88 1.62 -10.85
C GLU A 10 8.88 0.15 -11.26
N ASP A 11 9.33 -0.74 -10.38
CA ASP A 11 9.49 -2.17 -10.65
C ASP A 11 8.26 -3.01 -10.27
N SER A 12 7.18 -2.35 -9.86
CA SER A 12 5.92 -2.98 -9.48
C SER A 12 4.70 -2.45 -10.27
N ILE A 13 4.89 -1.47 -11.16
CA ILE A 13 3.81 -0.89 -11.99
C ILE A 13 3.41 -1.87 -13.09
N ASN A 14 2.15 -2.31 -13.10
CA ASN A 14 1.65 -3.34 -14.01
C ASN A 14 0.49 -2.88 -14.94
N LEU A 15 -0.58 -2.31 -14.38
CA LEU A 15 -1.89 -2.14 -15.02
C LEU A 15 -2.42 -0.70 -14.91
N GLY A 16 -1.59 0.25 -14.45
CA GLY A 16 -1.99 1.65 -14.29
C GLY A 16 -3.04 1.88 -13.19
N ASN A 17 -3.09 0.99 -12.20
CA ASN A 17 -3.99 1.05 -11.06
C ASN A 17 -3.24 0.69 -9.77
N PHE A 18 -3.97 0.58 -8.65
CA PHE A 18 -3.46 -0.07 -7.45
C PHE A 18 -4.59 -0.71 -6.65
N PHE A 19 -4.24 -1.74 -5.88
CA PHE A 19 -5.14 -2.40 -4.97
C PHE A 19 -4.65 -2.31 -3.52
N THR A 20 -5.54 -1.84 -2.63
CA THR A 20 -5.40 -2.13 -1.21
C THR A 20 -5.94 -3.53 -0.94
N ILE A 21 -5.06 -4.46 -0.61
CA ILE A 21 -5.49 -5.84 -0.30
C ILE A 21 -6.17 -5.87 1.05
N MET A 22 -7.46 -6.26 1.08
CA MET A 22 -8.29 -6.27 2.29
C MET A 22 -8.33 -7.63 3.01
N THR A 23 -7.53 -8.62 2.58
CA THR A 23 -7.48 -9.95 3.20
C THR A 23 -7.19 -9.83 4.70
N GLY A 24 -8.05 -10.44 5.52
CA GLY A 24 -7.93 -10.44 6.97
C GLY A 24 -8.33 -9.14 7.67
N TRP A 25 -8.73 -8.08 6.96
CA TRP A 25 -9.22 -6.87 7.60
C TRP A 25 -10.61 -7.07 8.25
N PRO A 26 -10.90 -6.53 9.45
CA PRO A 26 -9.95 -6.00 10.43
C PRO A 26 -9.42 -7.07 11.42
N GLY A 27 -10.02 -8.26 11.45
CA GLY A 27 -9.87 -9.23 12.55
C GLY A 27 -8.73 -10.25 12.44
N SER A 28 -7.98 -10.27 11.35
CA SER A 28 -6.92 -11.24 11.06
C SER A 28 -5.69 -10.56 10.45
N PRO A 29 -5.00 -9.69 11.23
CA PRO A 29 -3.83 -8.96 10.75
C PRO A 29 -2.66 -9.88 10.36
N ASN A 30 -2.67 -11.14 10.78
CA ASN A 30 -1.70 -12.14 10.31
C ASN A 30 -1.81 -12.45 8.81
N LEU A 31 -2.90 -12.06 8.15
CA LEU A 31 -3.14 -12.26 6.72
C LEU A 31 -2.83 -11.03 5.87
N THR A 32 -2.29 -9.95 6.45
CA THR A 32 -1.93 -8.75 5.69
C THR A 32 -0.86 -9.09 4.66
N GLN A 33 -1.07 -8.65 3.42
CA GLN A 33 -0.18 -8.97 2.31
C GLN A 33 -0.20 -7.84 1.27
N TRP A 34 0.92 -7.67 0.59
CA TRP A 34 0.94 -6.95 -0.67
C TRP A 34 0.57 -7.92 -1.79
N TYR A 35 0.08 -7.37 -2.90
CA TYR A 35 0.07 -8.09 -4.16
C TYR A 35 1.11 -7.43 -5.07
N GLN A 36 0.78 -7.19 -6.34
CA GLN A 36 1.71 -6.59 -7.30
C GLN A 36 2.00 -5.12 -7.02
N ASP A 37 1.13 -4.44 -6.28
CA ASP A 37 1.22 -3.01 -6.02
C ASP A 37 2.02 -2.76 -4.74
N LEU A 38 3.24 -2.24 -4.90
CA LEU A 38 4.08 -1.80 -3.79
C LEU A 38 4.27 -0.29 -3.78
N PRO A 39 4.31 0.36 -2.61
CA PRO A 39 4.51 1.80 -2.55
C PRO A 39 5.95 2.20 -2.89
N ALA A 40 6.10 3.38 -3.49
CA ALA A 40 7.37 4.07 -3.55
C ALA A 40 7.80 4.55 -2.16
N TYR A 41 9.10 4.72 -1.96
CA TYR A 41 9.67 5.19 -0.70
C TYR A 41 10.83 6.18 -0.88
N TYR A 42 10.93 6.76 -2.09
CA TYR A 42 12.04 7.61 -2.52
C TYR A 42 12.09 8.96 -1.78
N HIS A 43 10.94 9.44 -1.30
CA HIS A 43 10.81 10.73 -0.64
C HIS A 43 10.87 10.59 0.89
N GLY A 44 12.03 10.19 1.41
CA GLY A 44 12.24 10.11 2.86
C GLY A 44 11.50 8.96 3.54
N ARG A 45 11.47 7.79 2.88
CA ARG A 45 10.73 6.59 3.32
C ARG A 45 9.21 6.81 3.35
N ALA A 46 8.70 7.63 2.44
CA ALA A 46 7.29 7.96 2.34
C ALA A 46 6.78 7.89 0.90
N GLY A 47 5.46 7.78 0.78
CA GLY A 47 4.71 7.94 -0.46
C GLY A 47 3.46 8.81 -0.23
N GLY A 48 3.02 9.50 -1.28
CA GLY A 48 1.79 10.29 -1.30
C GLY A 48 0.57 9.46 -1.67
N LEU A 49 -0.59 9.84 -1.12
CA LEU A 49 -1.92 9.40 -1.54
C LEU A 49 -2.81 10.63 -1.73
N SER A 50 -3.66 10.62 -2.76
CA SER A 50 -4.75 11.59 -2.92
C SER A 50 -6.10 10.88 -2.90
N PHE A 51 -7.16 11.61 -2.54
CA PHE A 51 -8.48 11.06 -2.34
C PHE A 51 -9.56 11.82 -3.12
N ALA A 52 -10.68 11.15 -3.39
CA ALA A 52 -11.75 11.67 -4.25
C ALA A 52 -12.51 12.87 -3.68
N ASP A 53 -12.40 13.14 -2.38
CA ASP A 53 -12.93 14.32 -1.69
C ASP A 53 -11.96 15.53 -1.72
N GLY A 54 -10.81 15.39 -2.40
CA GLY A 54 -9.86 16.47 -2.66
C GLY A 54 -8.70 16.60 -1.67
N HIS A 55 -8.63 15.77 -0.62
CA HIS A 55 -7.48 15.78 0.29
C HIS A 55 -6.34 14.87 -0.18
N SER A 56 -5.16 15.07 0.42
CA SER A 56 -3.98 14.24 0.19
C SER A 56 -3.25 13.98 1.50
N GLU A 57 -2.63 12.81 1.61
CA GLU A 57 -1.81 12.42 2.76
C GLU A 57 -0.42 11.98 2.29
N ILE A 58 0.62 12.38 3.03
CA ILE A 58 1.96 11.79 2.90
C ILE A 58 2.14 10.76 4.01
N ARG A 59 2.35 9.50 3.61
CA ARG A 59 2.57 8.41 4.55
C ARG A 59 4.04 8.02 4.59
N ARG A 60 4.69 8.26 5.73
CA ARG A 60 5.98 7.64 6.04
C ARG A 60 5.78 6.18 6.46
N TRP A 61 6.34 5.26 5.68
CA TRP A 61 6.28 3.83 5.91
C TRP A 61 6.99 3.46 7.21
N LYS A 62 6.35 2.61 8.00
CA LYS A 62 6.78 2.23 9.35
C LYS A 62 7.37 0.83 9.39
N ASP A 63 6.86 -0.08 8.56
CA ASP A 63 7.36 -1.43 8.48
C ASP A 63 8.50 -1.49 7.46
N ALA A 64 9.68 -1.96 7.88
CA ALA A 64 10.82 -2.09 6.98
C ALA A 64 10.53 -3.02 5.80
N ARG A 65 9.61 -3.99 5.97
CA ARG A 65 9.20 -4.93 4.92
C ARG A 65 8.40 -4.25 3.81
N THR A 66 7.83 -3.07 4.03
CA THR A 66 7.18 -2.25 3.00
C THR A 66 8.20 -1.70 2.00
N MET A 67 9.46 -1.53 2.41
CA MET A 67 10.52 -0.88 1.64
C MET A 67 11.60 -1.87 1.18
N GLN A 68 11.19 -3.04 0.67
CA GLN A 68 12.13 -4.00 0.07
C GLN A 68 12.94 -3.32 -1.04
N PRO A 69 14.19 -3.75 -1.32
CA PRO A 69 15.02 -3.17 -2.38
C PRO A 69 14.31 -3.13 -3.74
N VAL A 70 14.55 -2.06 -4.51
CA VAL A 70 14.02 -1.88 -5.88
C VAL A 70 14.85 -2.64 -6.91
N LEU A 71 14.17 -3.41 -7.76
CA LEU A 71 14.75 -4.16 -8.86
C LEU A 71 14.71 -3.32 -10.14
N LYS A 72 15.65 -2.38 -10.24
CA LYS A 72 15.70 -1.41 -11.34
C LYS A 72 15.73 -2.08 -12.72
N GLY A 73 14.99 -1.49 -13.67
CA GLY A 73 14.92 -1.98 -15.05
C GLY A 73 14.14 -3.30 -15.22
N THR A 74 13.43 -3.73 -14.17
CA THR A 74 12.54 -4.90 -14.23
C THR A 74 11.11 -4.47 -13.95
N ASN A 75 10.16 -5.34 -14.28
CA ASN A 75 8.78 -5.25 -13.80
C ASN A 75 8.40 -6.63 -13.24
N GLN A 76 9.18 -7.08 -12.25
CA GLN A 76 9.06 -8.43 -11.71
C GLN A 76 8.53 -8.36 -10.29
N PHE A 77 7.21 -8.52 -10.15
CA PHE A 77 6.62 -8.89 -8.87
C PHE A 77 5.95 -10.27 -8.94
N PRO A 78 6.37 -11.23 -8.10
CA PRO A 78 5.99 -12.64 -8.25
C PRO A 78 4.57 -12.98 -7.75
N GLY A 79 3.76 -12.02 -7.32
CA GLY A 79 2.39 -12.26 -6.88
C GLY A 79 2.11 -11.77 -5.45
N ALA A 80 1.47 -12.57 -4.61
CA ALA A 80 1.17 -12.17 -3.24
C ALA A 80 2.42 -12.22 -2.34
N LEU A 81 2.67 -11.15 -1.59
CA LEU A 81 3.74 -11.06 -0.58
C LEU A 81 3.10 -10.94 0.80
N LEU A 82 2.98 -12.08 1.47
CA LEU A 82 2.48 -12.15 2.84
C LEU A 82 3.41 -11.38 3.79
N GLN A 83 2.87 -10.39 4.49
CA GLN A 83 3.58 -9.61 5.50
C GLN A 83 2.72 -9.49 6.76
N PRO A 84 2.67 -10.54 7.59
CA PRO A 84 1.79 -10.59 8.75
C PRO A 84 2.02 -9.38 9.67
N GLY A 85 0.92 -8.74 10.07
CA GLY A 85 0.91 -7.59 10.97
C GLY A 85 1.56 -6.32 10.41
N ASN A 86 1.70 -6.18 9.09
CA ASN A 86 2.30 -4.97 8.51
C ASN A 86 1.40 -3.75 8.77
N ARG A 87 1.93 -2.80 9.56
CA ARG A 87 1.23 -1.59 9.99
C ARG A 87 0.94 -0.60 8.87
N ASP A 88 1.67 -0.66 7.77
CA ASP A 88 1.43 0.18 6.60
C ASP A 88 0.29 -0.37 5.74
N ILE A 89 0.18 -1.70 5.62
CA ILE A 89 -0.98 -2.34 4.97
C ILE A 89 -2.25 -2.04 5.77
N ILE A 90 -2.21 -2.22 7.09
CA ILE A 90 -3.32 -1.89 8.00
C ILE A 90 -3.73 -0.42 7.84
N TRP A 91 -2.76 0.49 7.78
CA TRP A 91 -3.02 1.92 7.58
C TRP A 91 -3.71 2.22 6.25
N LEU A 92 -3.39 1.49 5.17
CA LEU A 92 -4.10 1.59 3.89
C LEU A 92 -5.52 1.01 3.99
N GLN A 93 -5.69 -0.15 4.64
CA GLN A 93 -6.99 -0.80 4.83
C GLN A 93 -7.96 0.09 5.62
N GLU A 94 -7.47 0.79 6.65
CA GLU A 94 -8.22 1.81 7.40
C GLU A 94 -8.76 2.91 6.48
N ARG A 95 -7.95 3.35 5.51
CA ARG A 95 -8.30 4.44 4.58
C ARG A 95 -9.16 3.99 3.42
N ALA A 96 -9.06 2.73 3.03
CA ALA A 96 -9.92 2.12 2.03
C ALA A 96 -11.32 1.76 2.58
N THR A 97 -11.52 1.81 3.89
CA THR A 97 -12.78 1.44 4.54
C THR A 97 -13.52 2.68 5.08
N ARG A 98 -14.83 2.57 5.24
CA ARG A 98 -15.64 3.45 6.09
C ARG A 98 -16.15 2.62 7.26
N GLN A 99 -15.83 3.00 8.50
CA GLN A 99 -16.42 2.35 9.67
C GLN A 99 -17.86 2.85 9.85
N ILE A 100 -18.79 1.93 10.15
CA ILE A 100 -20.17 2.26 10.48
C ILE A 100 -20.30 2.15 12.00
N GLY A 101 -20.62 3.26 12.68
CA GLY A 101 -20.81 3.28 14.15
C GLY A 101 -19.74 4.03 14.97
N GLN A 102 -18.92 4.87 14.32
CA GLN A 102 -18.23 5.98 14.97
C GLN A 102 -18.96 7.30 14.69
#